data_AF-A0AAP0N6U5-F1
#
_entry.id   AF-A0AAP0N6U5-F1
#
_cell.length_a   1.000
_cell.length_b   1.000
_cell.length_c   1.000
_cell.angle_alpha   90.00
_cell.angle_beta   90.00
_cell.angle_gamma   90.00
#
_symmetry.space_group_name_H-M   'P 1'
#
loop_
_entity.id
_entity.type
_entity.pdbx_description
1 polymer ?
#
loop_
_entity_poly.entity_id
_entity_poly.type
_entity_poly.pdbx_seq_one_letter_code
_entity_poly.pdbx_strand_id
1 'polypeptide(L)'
;MADEWSSIKKLYEEMKKRIETTAKLGQIADDIRKRHKGFHEWDLVSSRRDHQAILQIRVSSRISNGSIILNVDCDMYSNNSESVRDALCFFMDEEKGHDIAYVQYPQKFDNLTKKDIYGGSLRKLNFSINSKLRISSQY
;
A
#
# COMPACT_ATOMS: atom_id res chain seq x y z
N MET A 1 -9.60 -21.77 16.33
CA MET A 1 -10.34 -21.01 15.30
C MET A 1 -11.13 -19.86 15.92
N ALA A 2 -12.17 -20.09 16.74
CA ALA A 2 -12.93 -18.99 17.38
C ALA A 2 -12.10 -18.14 18.35
N ASP A 3 -11.26 -18.79 19.17
CA ASP A 3 -10.41 -18.10 20.17
C ASP A 3 -9.29 -17.27 19.53
N GLU A 4 -8.73 -17.76 18.43
CA GLU A 4 -7.71 -17.07 17.64
C GLU A 4 -8.29 -15.85 16.93
N TRP A 5 -9.45 -16.00 16.28
CA TRP A 5 -10.18 -14.88 15.68
C TRP A 5 -10.52 -13.80 16.71
N SER A 6 -11.01 -14.20 17.88
CA SER A 6 -11.31 -13.28 18.99
C SER A 6 -10.06 -12.51 19.43
N SER A 7 -8.93 -13.19 19.52
CA SER A 7 -7.64 -12.59 19.88
C SER A 7 -7.17 -11.59 18.82
N ILE A 8 -7.20 -11.94 17.53
CA ILE A 8 -6.83 -11.06 16.43
C ILE A 8 -7.75 -9.84 16.37
N LYS A 9 -9.06 -10.04 16.50
CA LYS A 9 -10.05 -8.96 16.52
C LYS A 9 -9.78 -7.98 17.66
N LYS A 10 -9.45 -8.49 18.85
CA LYS A 10 -9.10 -7.65 20.01
C LYS A 10 -7.87 -6.79 19.71
N LEU A 11 -6.81 -7.37 19.14
CA LEU A 11 -5.60 -6.63 18.75
C LEU A 11 -5.90 -5.56 17.70
N TYR A 12 -6.74 -5.89 16.71
CA TYR A 12 -7.17 -4.94 15.67
C TYR A 12 -7.93 -3.74 16.26
N GLU A 13 -8.91 -3.98 17.13
CA GLU A 13 -9.70 -2.90 17.74
C GLU A 13 -8.84 -2.03 18.66
N GLU A 14 -7.89 -2.62 19.38
CA GLU A 14 -6.93 -1.86 20.20
C GLU A 14 -6.03 -0.96 19.33
N MET A 15 -5.48 -1.50 18.24
CA MET A 15 -4.70 -0.73 17.27
C MET A 15 -5.52 0.42 16.67
N LYS A 16 -6.75 0.14 16.23
CA LYS A 16 -7.67 1.13 15.67
C LYS A 16 -7.91 2.27 16.66
N LYS A 17 -8.21 1.96 17.92
CA LYS A 17 -8.43 2.96 18.98
C LYS A 17 -7.20 3.88 19.16
N ARG A 18 -5.99 3.33 19.11
CA ARG A 18 -4.75 4.11 19.22
C ARG A 18 -4.57 5.07 18.04
N ILE A 19 -4.82 4.61 16.82
CA ILE A 19 -4.76 5.43 15.60
C ILE A 19 -5.80 6.56 15.66
N GLU A 20 -7.05 6.23 15.96
CA GLU A 20 -8.15 7.23 16.05
C GLU A 20 -7.89 8.28 17.13
N THR A 21 -7.36 7.88 18.28
CA THR A 21 -7.01 8.81 19.37
C THR A 21 -5.91 9.77 18.92
N THR A 22 -4.87 9.26 18.29
CA THR A 22 -3.75 10.06 17.76
C THR A 22 -4.24 11.02 16.68
N ALA A 23 -5.09 10.55 15.76
CA ALA A 23 -5.65 11.36 14.68
C ALA A 23 -6.53 12.50 15.23
N LYS A 24 -7.36 12.24 16.26
CA LYS A 24 -8.19 13.25 16.92
C LYS A 24 -7.36 14.30 17.68
N LEU A 25 -6.29 13.87 18.34
CA LEU A 25 -5.40 14.77 19.07
C LEU A 25 -4.46 15.56 18.14
N GLY A 26 -4.24 15.08 16.92
CA GLY A 26 -3.29 15.66 15.97
C GLY A 26 -1.82 15.50 16.39
N GLN A 27 -1.55 14.74 17.44
CA GLN A 27 -0.22 14.55 18.01
C GLN A 27 -0.05 13.12 18.55
N ILE A 28 1.15 12.58 18.39
CA ILE A 28 1.56 11.32 18.99
C ILE A 28 1.99 11.60 20.42
N ALA A 29 1.66 10.71 21.36
CA ALA A 29 2.10 10.84 22.74
C ALA A 29 3.63 10.85 22.86
N ASP A 30 4.17 11.73 23.71
CA ASP A 30 5.62 11.98 23.81
C ASP A 30 6.43 10.74 24.18
N ASP A 31 5.84 9.82 24.94
CA ASP A 31 6.47 8.56 25.34
C ASP A 31 6.65 7.58 24.17
N ILE A 32 5.75 7.61 23.18
CA ILE A 32 5.86 6.86 21.92
C ILE A 32 6.86 7.56 21.01
N ARG A 33 6.79 8.89 20.91
CA ARG A 33 7.70 9.69 20.08
C ARG A 33 9.16 9.46 20.47
N LYS A 34 9.47 9.51 21.77
CA LYS A 34 10.83 9.27 22.32
C LYS A 34 11.36 7.85 22.09
N ARG A 35 10.48 6.86 21.88
CA ARG A 35 10.88 5.46 21.64
C ARG A 35 11.32 5.19 20.20
N HIS A 36 10.93 6.03 19.24
CA HIS A 36 11.21 5.81 17.83
C HIS A 36 12.27 6.80 17.33
N LYS A 37 13.44 6.27 16.95
CA LYS A 37 14.57 7.06 16.43
C LYS A 37 14.19 7.98 15.26
N GLY A 38 13.31 7.52 14.37
CA GLY A 38 12.88 8.30 13.21
C GLY A 38 12.08 9.56 13.53
N PHE A 39 11.40 9.65 14.68
CA PHE A 39 10.70 10.89 15.06
C PHE A 39 11.66 11.94 15.61
N HIS A 40 12.80 11.53 16.17
CA HIS A 40 13.79 12.47 16.72
C HIS A 40 14.42 13.34 15.63
N GLU A 41 14.54 12.81 14.41
CA GLU A 41 15.02 13.54 13.23
C GLU A 41 14.06 14.67 12.81
N TRP A 42 12.78 14.59 13.17
CA TRP A 42 11.77 15.59 12.82
C TRP A 42 11.64 16.73 13.84
N ASP A 43 12.27 16.60 15.02
CA ASP A 43 12.19 17.57 16.13
C ASP A 43 13.07 18.82 15.90
N LEU A 44 14.08 18.72 15.03
CA LEU A 44 15.16 19.71 14.89
C LEU A 44 14.86 20.86 13.91
N VAL A 45 13.59 21.28 13.79
CA VAL A 45 13.07 22.28 12.82
C VAL A 45 12.67 21.65 11.49
N SER A 46 11.54 20.96 11.50
CA SER A 46 10.84 20.50 10.29
C SER A 46 9.55 21.30 10.14
N SER A 47 9.53 22.31 9.27
CA SER A 47 8.26 22.92 8.82
C SER A 47 7.85 22.27 7.51
N ARG A 48 6.56 22.35 7.14
CA ARG A 48 6.09 21.88 5.80
C ARG A 48 6.90 22.47 4.64
N ARG A 49 7.58 23.61 4.85
CA ARG A 49 8.40 24.30 3.84
C ARG A 49 9.90 24.10 4.02
N ASP A 50 10.32 23.58 5.16
CA ASP A 50 11.71 23.49 5.57
C ASP A 50 11.87 22.20 6.37
N HIS A 51 11.96 21.11 5.62
CA HIS A 51 12.29 19.79 6.12
C HIS A 51 13.11 19.10 5.03
N GLN A 52 14.02 18.20 5.41
CA GLN A 52 14.74 17.41 4.43
C GLN A 52 13.76 16.60 3.58
N ALA A 53 13.95 16.57 2.27
CA ALA A 53 13.11 15.79 1.37
C ALA A 53 13.28 14.29 1.67
N ILE A 54 12.22 13.65 2.13
CA ILE A 54 12.17 12.20 2.32
C ILE A 54 11.58 11.59 1.06
N LEU A 55 12.43 11.22 0.11
CA LEU A 55 12.03 10.56 -1.13
C LEU A 55 12.37 9.06 -1.04
N GLN A 56 11.38 8.23 -0.71
CA GLN A 56 11.57 6.81 -0.43
C GLN A 56 11.89 5.97 -1.69
N ILE A 57 11.62 6.47 -2.91
CA ILE A 57 11.88 5.75 -4.17
C ILE A 57 13.39 5.60 -4.44
N ARG A 58 14.21 6.63 -4.20
CA ARG A 58 15.68 6.53 -4.32
C ARG A 58 16.33 5.70 -3.22
N VAL A 59 15.60 5.52 -2.11
CA VAL A 59 16.08 4.78 -0.95
C VAL A 59 15.87 3.28 -1.18
N SER A 60 14.78 2.84 -1.82
CA SER A 60 14.54 1.41 -2.08
C SER A 60 15.65 0.76 -2.92
N SER A 61 16.17 1.44 -3.95
CA SER A 61 17.30 0.93 -4.74
C SER A 61 18.57 0.72 -3.92
N ARG A 62 18.76 1.52 -2.85
CA ARG A 62 19.91 1.43 -1.95
C ARG A 62 19.69 0.46 -0.78
N ILE A 63 18.45 0.28 -0.35
CA ILE A 63 18.10 -0.58 0.80
C ILE A 63 17.87 -2.01 0.35
N SER A 64 16.94 -2.24 -0.58
CA SER A 64 16.52 -3.59 -1.00
C SER A 64 16.92 -3.93 -2.43
N ASN A 65 17.14 -2.92 -3.28
CA ASN A 65 17.45 -3.09 -4.71
C ASN A 65 16.47 -4.04 -5.43
N GLY A 66 15.19 -3.95 -5.09
CA GLY A 66 14.16 -4.80 -5.70
C GLY A 66 14.03 -4.53 -7.19
N SER A 67 14.08 -5.58 -8.02
CA SER A 67 13.97 -5.50 -9.48
C SER A 67 12.59 -5.09 -9.99
N ILE A 68 11.58 -5.21 -9.14
CA ILE A 68 10.17 -4.99 -9.46
C ILE A 68 9.56 -4.01 -8.46
N ILE A 69 8.83 -3.02 -8.97
CA ILE A 69 8.13 -2.01 -8.16
C ILE A 69 6.63 -2.28 -8.17
N LEU A 70 6.03 -2.28 -6.98
CA LEU A 70 4.58 -2.32 -6.78
C LEU A 70 4.06 -0.90 -6.49
N ASN A 71 3.29 -0.32 -7.40
CA ASN A 71 2.59 0.95 -7.14
C ASN A 71 1.17 0.69 -6.62
N VAL A 72 0.79 1.34 -5.51
CA VAL A 72 -0.56 1.25 -4.91
C VAL A 72 -0.95 2.61 -4.35
N ASP A 73 -2.15 3.07 -4.68
CA ASP A 73 -2.71 4.33 -4.16
C ASP A 73 -3.27 4.14 -2.74
N CYS A 74 -3.36 5.21 -1.94
CA CYS A 74 -3.73 5.13 -0.51
C CYS A 74 -5.18 4.71 -0.23
N ASP A 75 -6.05 4.80 -1.24
CA ASP A 75 -7.46 4.41 -1.21
C ASP A 75 -7.69 3.01 -1.81
N MET A 76 -6.61 2.28 -2.11
CA MET A 76 -6.66 0.97 -2.77
C MET A 76 -5.99 -0.12 -1.93
N TYR A 77 -6.48 -1.36 -2.08
CA TYR A 77 -5.90 -2.52 -1.39
C TYR A 77 -6.03 -3.80 -2.24
N SER A 78 -5.13 -4.76 -2.01
CA SER A 78 -5.24 -6.06 -2.68
C SER A 78 -6.34 -6.91 -2.03
N ASN A 79 -7.24 -7.46 -2.84
CA ASN A 79 -8.29 -8.38 -2.40
C ASN A 79 -7.90 -9.86 -2.57
N ASN A 80 -6.73 -10.15 -3.14
CA ASN A 80 -6.21 -11.48 -3.38
C ASN A 80 -4.72 -11.52 -3.03
N SER A 81 -4.33 -12.41 -2.11
CA SER A 81 -2.93 -12.60 -1.70
C SER A 81 -2.04 -13.05 -2.84
N GLU A 82 -2.60 -13.74 -3.85
CA GLU A 82 -1.85 -14.30 -4.97
C GLU A 82 -1.53 -13.27 -6.06
N SER A 83 -2.10 -12.06 -5.98
CA SER A 83 -1.95 -11.02 -6.99
C SER A 83 -0.50 -10.71 -7.36
N VAL A 84 0.40 -10.67 -6.37
CA VAL A 84 1.82 -10.42 -6.63
C VAL A 84 2.45 -11.64 -7.32
N ARG A 85 2.12 -12.85 -6.88
CA ARG A 85 2.63 -14.09 -7.47
C ARG A 85 2.17 -14.23 -8.92
N ASP A 86 0.90 -13.99 -9.19
CA ASP A 86 0.31 -14.06 -10.53
C ASP A 86 0.97 -13.04 -11.48
N ALA A 87 1.29 -11.84 -10.99
CA ALA A 87 2.02 -10.85 -11.77
C ALA A 87 3.45 -11.28 -12.08
N LEU A 88 4.14 -11.87 -11.10
CA LEU A 88 5.50 -12.38 -11.26
C LEU A 88 5.60 -13.47 -12.32
N CYS A 89 4.56 -14.31 -12.47
CA CYS A 89 4.53 -15.32 -13.53
C CYS A 89 4.73 -14.72 -14.93
N PHE A 90 4.23 -13.50 -15.19
CA PHE A 90 4.44 -12.83 -16.47
C PHE A 90 5.88 -12.36 -16.65
N PHE A 91 6.50 -11.77 -15.61
CA PHE A 91 7.89 -11.30 -15.68
C PHE A 91 8.91 -12.44 -15.69
N MET A 92 8.57 -13.59 -15.11
CA MET A 92 9.43 -14.78 -15.04
C MET A 92 9.24 -15.74 -16.22
N ASP A 93 8.39 -15.40 -17.19
CA ASP A 93 8.27 -16.15 -18.44
C ASP A 93 9.58 -16.05 -19.23
N GLU A 94 10.23 -17.18 -19.50
CA GLU A 94 11.54 -17.22 -20.16
C GLU A 94 11.48 -16.70 -21.61
N GLU A 95 10.34 -16.86 -22.30
CA GLU A 95 10.16 -16.47 -23.69
C GLU A 95 9.68 -15.03 -23.85
N LYS A 96 8.82 -14.55 -22.94
CA LYS A 96 8.12 -13.25 -23.09
C LYS A 96 8.33 -12.29 -21.95
N GLY A 97 8.88 -12.71 -20.82
CA GLY A 97 9.00 -11.88 -19.62
C GLY A 97 9.84 -10.62 -19.85
N HIS A 98 10.83 -10.71 -20.72
CA HIS A 98 11.69 -9.58 -21.11
C HIS A 98 10.98 -8.51 -21.98
N ASP A 99 9.83 -8.85 -22.59
CA ASP A 99 9.02 -7.90 -23.37
C ASP A 99 7.97 -7.18 -22.50
N ILE A 100 7.85 -7.56 -21.22
CA ILE A 100 6.80 -7.06 -20.34
C ILE A 100 7.39 -6.00 -19.40
N ALA A 101 7.11 -4.73 -19.70
CA ALA A 101 7.52 -3.62 -18.85
C ALA A 101 6.64 -3.49 -17.59
N TYR A 102 5.35 -3.81 -17.68
CA TYR A 102 4.42 -3.75 -16.54
C TYR A 102 3.21 -4.67 -16.68
N VAL A 103 2.69 -5.13 -15.53
CA VAL A 103 1.39 -5.81 -15.41
C VAL A 103 0.41 -4.84 -14.75
N GLN A 104 -0.71 -4.58 -15.43
CA GLN A 104 -1.78 -3.73 -14.94
C GLN A 104 -2.98 -4.57 -14.53
N TYR A 105 -3.38 -4.46 -13.26
CA TYR A 105 -4.62 -5.08 -12.82
C TYR A 105 -5.81 -4.12 -12.98
N PRO A 106 -7.00 -4.65 -13.33
CA PRO A 106 -8.22 -3.86 -13.37
C PRO A 106 -8.57 -3.33 -11.98
N GLN A 107 -8.92 -2.04 -11.88
CA GLN A 107 -9.35 -1.39 -10.64
C GLN A 107 -10.84 -1.59 -10.39
N LYS A 108 -11.19 -2.29 -9.31
CA LYS A 108 -12.58 -2.40 -8.88
C LYS A 108 -12.86 -1.50 -7.68
N PHE A 109 -13.88 -0.65 -7.82
CA PHE A 109 -14.36 0.24 -6.77
C PHE A 109 -15.54 -0.40 -6.02
N ASP A 110 -15.59 -0.19 -4.72
CA ASP A 110 -16.71 -0.60 -3.88
C ASP A 110 -17.78 0.49 -3.79
N ASN A 111 -18.99 0.13 -3.36
CA ASN A 111 -20.12 1.06 -3.14
C ASN A 111 -20.62 1.80 -4.41
N LEU A 112 -20.48 1.18 -5.58
CA LEU A 112 -21.00 1.74 -6.83
C LEU A 112 -22.54 1.80 -6.82
N THR A 113 -23.07 2.94 -7.26
CA THR A 113 -24.53 3.12 -7.41
C THR A 113 -25.02 2.43 -8.68
N LYS A 114 -26.25 1.89 -8.68
CA LYS A 114 -26.87 1.28 -9.88
C LYS A 114 -26.93 2.22 -11.09
N LYS A 115 -26.93 3.53 -10.85
CA LYS A 115 -26.87 4.60 -11.85
C LYS A 115 -25.49 5.27 -11.86
N ASP A 116 -24.44 4.47 -11.89
CA ASP A 116 -23.09 4.99 -12.00
C ASP A 116 -22.82 5.49 -13.42
N ILE A 117 -23.01 6.79 -13.61
CA ILE A 117 -22.76 7.49 -14.88
C ILE A 117 -21.27 7.67 -15.18
N TYR A 118 -20.40 7.45 -14.18
CA TYR A 118 -18.95 7.61 -14.33
C TYR A 118 -18.27 6.32 -14.80
N GLY A 119 -19.01 5.22 -14.92
CA GLY A 119 -18.46 3.96 -15.43
C GLY A 119 -17.41 3.33 -14.52
N GLY A 120 -17.49 3.57 -13.20
CA GLY A 120 -16.64 2.95 -12.19
C GLY A 120 -16.88 1.45 -12.04
N SER A 121 -17.98 0.92 -12.59
CA SER A 121 -18.20 -0.53 -12.69
C SER A 121 -17.42 -1.14 -13.86
N LEU A 122 -16.36 -1.89 -13.53
CA LEU A 122 -15.69 -2.76 -14.49
C LEU A 122 -16.63 -3.89 -14.94
N ARG A 123 -16.89 -3.95 -16.25
CA ARG A 123 -17.58 -5.09 -16.88
C ARG A 123 -16.67 -6.32 -16.80
N LYS A 124 -17.04 -7.27 -15.92
CA LYS A 124 -16.58 -8.69 -15.84
C LYS A 124 -15.22 -8.97 -16.50
N LEU A 125 -14.13 -8.77 -15.77
CA LEU A 125 -12.87 -9.48 -16.02
C LEU A 125 -12.60 -10.42 -14.85
N ASN A 126 -12.35 -11.70 -15.16
CA ASN A 126 -12.17 -12.78 -14.17
C ASN A 126 -10.94 -12.58 -13.26
N PHE A 127 -10.05 -11.64 -13.59
CA PHE A 127 -8.97 -11.18 -12.73
C PHE A 127 -9.21 -9.71 -12.39
N SER A 128 -9.93 -9.44 -11.29
CA SER A 128 -10.15 -8.08 -10.79
C SER A 128 -9.56 -7.95 -9.39
N ILE A 129 -8.61 -7.03 -9.20
CA ILE A 129 -8.14 -6.64 -7.88
C ILE A 129 -8.80 -5.29 -7.54
N ASN A 130 -9.14 -5.01 -6.28
CA ASN A 130 -9.54 -3.67 -5.85
C ASN A 130 -8.33 -2.71 -5.80
N SER A 131 -7.45 -2.74 -6.81
CA SER A 131 -6.22 -1.94 -6.81
C SER A 131 -5.81 -1.44 -8.19
N LYS A 132 -5.20 -0.25 -8.20
CA LYS A 132 -4.31 0.17 -9.29
C LYS A 132 -2.97 -0.52 -9.07
N LEU A 133 -2.95 -1.84 -9.23
CA LEU A 133 -1.67 -2.55 -9.21
C LEU A 133 -0.99 -2.29 -10.54
N ARG A 134 0.03 -1.45 -10.52
CA ARG A 134 1.03 -1.42 -11.57
C ARG A 134 2.29 -2.02 -11.00
N ILE A 135 2.61 -3.20 -11.50
CA ILE A 135 3.88 -3.86 -11.21
C ILE A 135 4.77 -3.58 -12.40
N SER A 136 5.94 -2.99 -12.19
CA SER A 136 6.87 -2.66 -13.27
C SER A 136 8.27 -3.20 -13.01
N SER A 137 8.90 -3.70 -14.08
CA SER A 137 10.34 -3.97 -14.11
C SER A 137 11.12 -2.66 -14.01
N GLN A 138 12.26 -2.66 -13.32
CA GLN A 138 13.20 -1.54 -13.31
C GLN A 138 14.17 -1.54 -14.51
N TYR A 139 14.09 -2.56 -15.38
CA TYR A 139 14.88 -2.71 -16.61
C TYR A 139 13.95 -2.81 -17.81
#